data_AF-A0A921BMQ1-F1
#
_entry.id   AF-A0A921BMQ1-F1
#
_cell.length_a   1.000
_cell.length_b   1.000
_cell.length_c   1.000
_cell.angle_alpha   90.00
_cell.angle_beta   90.00
_cell.angle_gamma   90.00
#
_symmetry.space_group_name_H-M   'P 1'
#
loop_
_entity.id
_entity.type
_entity.pdbx_description
1 polymer ?
#
loop_
_entity_poly.entity_id
_entity_poly.type
_entity_poly.pdbx_seq_one_letter_code
_entity_poly.pdbx_strand_id
1 'polypeptide(L)'
;MERLRAWITRARRHFATGGDDDCHPFLNARSLVPVLDRIASAWEEAPTGDLPFDALYRWAEDDGPETAEMVVSLLLELHETDDALVDEMFAVEERAAADPAMTVGEARRLLDERFDWLADLDLDGAEADTFWWVVSDNTEEPRRALRSLLDPQHRDVAIDTALRLWRLRADLVSEDGNTPIHRFLTDRPRHRLAVERLHASDRRYGEPRDNACAAGYLPLQIQRFQLAMYGMDNYKPKSTDWLRVTLFQGAPRLDDLGPDVTDDWVLPPRPGSPA
;
A
#
# COMPACT_ATOMS: atom_id res chain seq x y z
N MET A 1 24.96 12.31 -4.22
CA MET A 1 24.91 13.22 -3.06
C MET A 1 24.16 14.51 -3.37
N GLU A 2 24.60 15.33 -4.35
CA GLU A 2 23.98 16.63 -4.63
C GLU A 2 22.55 16.56 -5.17
N ARG A 3 22.23 15.59 -6.04
CA ARG A 3 20.86 15.36 -6.55
C ARG A 3 19.85 15.13 -5.43
N LEU A 4 20.18 14.27 -4.47
CA LEU A 4 19.29 14.01 -3.34
C LEU A 4 19.08 15.26 -2.47
N ARG A 5 20.13 16.04 -2.23
CA ARG A 5 20.03 17.31 -1.50
C ARG A 5 19.10 18.30 -2.22
N ALA A 6 19.17 18.36 -3.56
CA ALA A 6 18.27 19.18 -4.36
C ALA A 6 16.82 18.71 -4.23
N TRP A 7 16.56 17.40 -4.29
CA TRP A 7 15.23 16.83 -4.09
C TRP A 7 14.66 17.09 -2.70
N ILE A 8 15.44 16.89 -1.64
CA ILE A 8 15.03 17.21 -0.26
C ILE A 8 14.65 18.71 -0.16
N THR A 9 15.47 19.59 -0.74
CA THR A 9 15.22 21.04 -0.73
C THR A 9 13.94 21.39 -1.50
N ARG A 10 13.72 20.77 -2.67
CA ARG A 10 12.52 20.97 -3.49
C ARG A 10 11.26 20.51 -2.76
N ALA A 11 11.27 19.30 -2.21
CA ALA A 11 10.17 18.76 -1.41
C ALA A 11 9.86 19.68 -0.23
N ARG A 12 10.88 20.11 0.51
CA ARG A 12 10.73 21.02 1.65
C ARG A 12 10.04 22.32 1.23
N ARG A 13 10.48 22.94 0.13
CA ARG A 13 9.88 24.15 -0.42
C ARG A 13 8.42 23.92 -0.82
N HIS A 14 8.14 22.82 -1.51
CA HIS A 14 6.78 22.46 -1.94
C HIS A 14 5.84 22.35 -0.72
N PHE A 15 6.17 21.50 0.24
CA PHE A 15 5.35 21.23 1.42
C PHE A 15 5.22 22.43 2.37
N ALA A 16 6.24 23.30 2.47
CA ALA A 16 6.17 24.53 3.25
C ALA A 16 5.09 25.52 2.76
N THR A 17 4.78 25.48 1.48
CA THR A 17 3.70 26.30 0.90
C THR A 17 2.32 25.65 1.00
N GLY A 18 2.23 24.43 1.53
CA GLY A 18 0.99 23.70 1.73
C GLY A 18 0.16 24.22 2.91
N GLY A 19 -1.03 23.62 3.07
CA GLY A 19 -1.93 23.89 4.19
C GLY A 19 -1.57 23.08 5.44
N ASP A 20 -2.04 23.53 6.59
CA ASP A 20 -1.95 22.87 7.91
C ASP A 20 -3.29 22.28 8.38
N ASP A 21 -4.21 22.07 7.45
CA ASP A 21 -5.48 21.38 7.69
C ASP A 21 -5.22 19.97 8.26
N ASP A 22 -6.13 19.47 9.09
CA ASP A 22 -6.07 18.09 9.56
C ASP A 22 -6.29 17.12 8.38
N CYS A 23 -5.45 16.08 8.31
CA CYS A 23 -5.54 15.02 7.32
C CYS A 23 -5.30 13.64 7.95
N HIS A 24 -5.73 13.47 9.20
CA HIS A 24 -5.72 12.18 9.88
C HIS A 24 -6.20 11.06 8.94
N PRO A 25 -5.49 9.92 8.88
CA PRO A 25 -4.40 9.50 9.77
C PRO A 25 -2.99 9.97 9.38
N PHE A 26 -2.87 10.87 8.39
CA PHE A 26 -1.58 11.26 7.82
C PHE A 26 -1.12 12.64 8.29
N LEU A 27 0.14 12.94 8.00
CA LEU A 27 0.69 14.28 8.20
C LEU A 27 0.26 15.24 7.10
N ASN A 28 -0.10 16.46 7.51
CA ASN A 28 -0.39 17.52 6.56
C ASN A 28 0.90 18.09 5.98
N ALA A 29 0.78 18.87 4.91
CA ALA A 29 1.92 19.40 4.19
C ALA A 29 2.87 20.20 5.10
N ARG A 30 2.37 21.03 6.02
CA ARG A 30 3.25 21.74 6.96
C ARG A 30 3.95 20.81 7.94
N SER A 31 3.30 19.73 8.35
CA SER A 31 3.86 18.73 9.26
C SER A 31 4.92 17.84 8.60
N LEU A 32 4.95 17.77 7.26
CA LEU A 32 6.04 17.13 6.51
C LEU A 32 7.32 17.98 6.48
N VAL A 33 7.26 19.29 6.73
CA VAL A 33 8.47 20.14 6.72
C VAL A 33 9.47 19.73 7.81
N PRO A 34 9.08 19.55 9.09
CA PRO A 34 9.97 19.00 10.10
C PRO A 34 10.50 17.60 9.79
N VAL A 35 9.74 16.77 9.06
CA VAL A 35 10.20 15.45 8.59
C VAL A 35 11.35 15.63 7.61
N LEU A 36 11.18 16.51 6.62
CA LEU A 36 12.21 16.83 5.63
C LEU A 36 13.46 17.48 6.24
N ASP A 37 13.31 18.29 7.29
CA ASP A 37 14.43 18.84 8.05
C ASP A 37 15.25 17.73 8.75
N ARG A 38 14.58 16.71 9.30
CA ARG A 38 15.26 15.53 9.88
C ARG A 38 15.94 14.69 8.80
N ILE A 39 15.26 14.43 7.67
CA ILE A 39 15.85 13.71 6.53
C ILE A 39 17.11 14.41 6.01
N ALA A 40 17.06 15.75 5.88
CA ALA A 40 18.23 16.53 5.47
C ALA A 40 19.39 16.35 6.45
N SER A 41 19.12 16.43 7.76
CA SER A 41 20.15 16.29 8.81
C SER A 41 20.75 14.88 8.80
N ALA A 42 19.90 13.85 8.74
CA ALA A 42 20.32 12.45 8.66
C ALA A 42 21.17 12.17 7.43
N TRP A 43 20.88 12.81 6.30
CA TRP A 43 21.67 12.69 5.08
C TRP A 43 23.06 13.34 5.18
N GLU A 44 23.19 14.48 5.87
CA GLU A 44 24.49 15.10 6.12
C GLU A 44 25.35 14.28 7.09
N GLU A 45 24.72 13.63 8.06
CA GLU A 45 25.37 12.79 9.06
C GLU A 45 25.60 11.35 8.56
N ALA A 46 25.00 10.98 7.42
CA ALA A 46 25.06 9.63 6.88
C ALA A 46 26.53 9.22 6.61
N PRO A 47 26.93 8.00 6.98
CA PRO A 47 28.26 7.52 6.70
C PRO A 47 28.57 7.59 5.20
N THR A 48 29.76 8.08 4.84
CA THR A 48 30.27 8.06 3.46
C THR A 48 30.72 6.66 3.02
N GLY A 49 30.12 5.61 3.57
CA GLY A 49 30.43 4.22 3.25
C GLY A 49 29.87 3.80 1.89
N ASP A 50 29.98 2.52 1.59
CA ASP A 50 29.65 1.99 0.25
C ASP A 50 28.15 2.07 -0.10
N LEU A 51 27.25 2.21 0.89
CA LEU A 51 25.79 2.17 0.72
C LEU A 51 25.08 3.32 1.45
N PRO A 52 25.31 4.59 1.06
CA PRO A 52 24.77 5.74 1.80
C PRO A 52 23.24 5.86 1.71
N PHE A 53 22.64 5.49 0.57
CA PHE A 53 21.17 5.54 0.40
C PHE A 53 20.46 4.48 1.24
N ASP A 54 21.04 3.28 1.35
CA ASP A 54 20.54 2.21 2.21
C ASP A 54 20.65 2.57 3.69
N ALA A 55 21.73 3.25 4.09
CA ALA A 55 21.86 3.77 5.45
C ALA A 55 20.77 4.81 5.78
N LEU A 56 20.49 5.74 4.85
CA LEU A 56 19.39 6.71 5.00
C LEU A 56 18.03 6.02 5.07
N TYR A 57 17.78 5.03 4.20
CA TYR A 57 16.53 4.27 4.19
C TYR A 57 16.30 3.53 5.51
N ARG A 58 17.31 2.81 6.04
CA ARG A 58 17.18 2.12 7.34
C ARG A 58 16.94 3.08 8.50
N TRP A 59 17.64 4.22 8.51
CA TRP A 59 17.37 5.28 9.49
C TRP A 59 15.91 5.76 9.41
N ALA A 60 15.38 5.93 8.21
CA ALA A 60 14.00 6.36 8.00
C ALA A 60 12.97 5.31 8.43
N GLU A 61 13.25 4.01 8.20
CA GLU A 61 12.44 2.89 8.71
C GLU A 61 12.33 2.93 10.24
N ASP A 62 13.43 3.25 10.94
CA ASP A 62 13.46 3.36 12.40
C ASP A 62 12.73 4.62 12.93
N ASP A 63 12.70 5.73 12.18
CA ASP A 63 11.99 6.97 12.57
C ASP A 63 10.46 6.83 12.45
N GLY A 64 9.98 6.17 11.38
CA GLY A 64 8.57 5.83 11.20
C GLY A 64 8.06 5.94 9.77
N PRO A 65 6.78 5.56 9.53
CA PRO A 65 6.24 5.35 8.19
C PRO A 65 6.25 6.59 7.30
N GLU A 66 5.88 7.77 7.82
CA GLU A 66 5.88 9.01 7.03
C GLU A 66 7.29 9.42 6.58
N THR A 67 8.30 9.17 7.42
CA THR A 67 9.70 9.45 7.09
C THR A 67 10.23 8.42 6.09
N ALA A 68 9.94 7.13 6.30
CA ALA A 68 10.31 6.06 5.39
C ALA A 68 9.73 6.28 3.99
N GLU A 69 8.43 6.55 3.88
CA GLU A 69 7.75 6.81 2.59
C GLU A 69 8.31 8.06 1.89
N MET A 70 8.60 9.12 2.64
CA MET A 70 9.24 10.32 2.07
C MET A 70 10.65 10.03 1.55
N VAL A 71 11.47 9.28 2.28
CA VAL A 71 12.81 8.89 1.83
C VAL A 71 12.72 7.98 0.59
N VAL A 72 11.84 6.98 0.58
CA VAL A 72 11.61 6.13 -0.59
C VAL A 72 11.22 6.96 -1.81
N SER A 73 10.26 7.88 -1.65
CA SER A 73 9.84 8.78 -2.74
C SER A 73 11.04 9.58 -3.29
N LEU A 74 11.85 10.18 -2.41
CA LEU A 74 13.04 10.95 -2.81
C LEU A 74 14.12 10.09 -3.49
N LEU A 75 14.27 8.83 -3.09
CA LEU A 75 15.23 7.90 -3.68
C LEU A 75 14.77 7.38 -5.05
N LEU A 76 13.47 7.19 -5.25
CA LEU A 76 12.90 6.83 -6.55
C LEU A 76 13.20 7.90 -7.61
N GLU A 77 13.15 9.19 -7.24
CA GLU A 77 13.51 10.31 -8.12
C GLU A 77 15.02 10.38 -8.49
N LEU A 78 15.86 9.55 -7.87
CA LEU A 78 17.26 9.38 -8.26
C LEU A 78 17.47 8.23 -9.23
N HIS A 79 16.48 7.33 -9.33
CA HIS A 79 16.64 6.08 -10.04
C HIS A 79 16.41 6.30 -11.54
N GLU A 80 17.35 5.83 -12.35
CA GLU A 80 17.30 5.89 -13.81
C GLU A 80 16.99 4.48 -14.35
N THR A 81 15.83 3.92 -13.98
CA THR A 81 15.41 2.61 -14.51
C THR A 81 14.93 2.79 -15.94
N ASP A 82 15.14 1.77 -16.77
CA ASP A 82 14.42 1.64 -18.03
C ASP A 82 12.92 1.41 -17.74
N ASP A 83 12.04 2.23 -18.33
CA ASP A 83 10.59 2.08 -18.24
C ASP A 83 10.15 0.66 -18.62
N ALA A 84 10.82 0.02 -19.59
CA ALA A 84 10.50 -1.34 -20.00
C ALA A 84 10.75 -2.38 -18.88
N LEU A 85 11.78 -2.15 -18.05
CA LEU A 85 12.05 -3.00 -16.89
C LEU A 85 11.01 -2.76 -15.79
N VAL A 86 10.59 -1.51 -15.59
CA VAL A 86 9.52 -1.16 -14.65
C VAL A 86 8.21 -1.82 -15.06
N ASP A 87 7.85 -1.77 -16.34
CA ASP A 87 6.67 -2.44 -16.91
C ASP A 87 6.72 -3.96 -16.69
N GLU A 88 7.87 -4.59 -16.90
CA GLU A 88 8.06 -6.02 -16.62
C GLU A 88 7.86 -6.35 -15.14
N MET A 89 8.34 -5.49 -14.23
CA MET A 89 8.15 -5.65 -12.79
C MET A 89 6.69 -5.51 -12.34
N PHE A 90 5.87 -4.78 -13.10
CA PHE A 90 4.43 -4.64 -12.84
C PHE A 90 3.58 -5.75 -13.47
N ALA A 91 4.16 -6.62 -14.32
CA ALA A 91 3.45 -7.76 -14.86
C ALA A 91 3.21 -8.82 -13.77
N VAL A 92 1.94 -9.11 -13.49
CA VAL A 92 1.52 -10.10 -12.49
C VAL A 92 0.64 -11.16 -13.12
N GLU A 93 0.79 -12.40 -12.66
CA GLU A 93 -0.14 -13.48 -12.98
C GLU A 93 -1.38 -13.33 -12.08
N GLU A 94 -2.51 -12.97 -12.69
CA GLU A 94 -3.79 -12.76 -11.97
C GLU A 94 -4.43 -14.06 -11.45
N ARG A 95 -3.82 -15.22 -11.73
CA ARG A 95 -4.36 -16.53 -11.36
C ARG A 95 -3.31 -17.39 -10.67
N ALA A 96 -3.56 -17.73 -9.43
CA ALA A 96 -2.82 -18.77 -8.72
C ALA A 96 -3.73 -19.95 -8.44
N ALA A 97 -3.33 -21.15 -8.85
CA ALA A 97 -4.00 -22.37 -8.45
C ALA A 97 -3.33 -22.93 -7.18
N ALA A 98 -4.13 -23.37 -6.22
CA ALA A 98 -3.62 -24.13 -5.09
C ALA A 98 -3.01 -25.46 -5.57
N ASP A 99 -1.84 -25.84 -5.06
CA ASP A 99 -1.32 -27.20 -5.24
C ASP A 99 -2.21 -28.18 -4.46
N PRO A 100 -2.97 -29.07 -5.14
CA PRO A 100 -3.88 -29.98 -4.47
C PRO A 100 -3.16 -31.06 -3.64
N ALA A 101 -1.87 -31.29 -3.88
CA ALA A 101 -1.06 -32.26 -3.18
C ALA A 101 -0.39 -31.71 -1.91
N MET A 102 -0.30 -30.38 -1.78
CA MET A 102 0.20 -29.72 -0.57
C MET A 102 -0.52 -30.28 0.66
N THR A 103 0.24 -30.61 1.69
CA THR A 103 -0.29 -31.15 2.94
C THR A 103 -0.80 -30.03 3.86
N VAL A 104 -1.71 -30.37 4.77
CA VAL A 104 -2.14 -29.49 5.86
C VAL A 104 -0.93 -28.97 6.67
N GLY A 105 0.06 -29.81 6.93
CA GLY A 105 1.28 -29.43 7.64
C GLY A 105 2.08 -28.35 6.90
N GLU A 106 2.24 -28.50 5.59
CA GLU A 106 2.87 -27.48 4.74
C GLU A 106 2.05 -26.19 4.71
N ALA A 107 0.73 -26.28 4.59
CA ALA A 107 -0.15 -25.10 4.61
C ALA A 107 -0.02 -24.30 5.91
N ARG A 108 0.01 -24.97 7.06
CA ARG A 108 0.24 -24.33 8.37
C ARG A 108 1.60 -23.64 8.41
N ARG A 109 2.66 -24.31 7.95
CA ARG A 109 4.01 -23.71 7.88
C ARG A 109 4.03 -22.46 7.00
N LEU A 110 3.38 -22.49 5.83
CA LEU A 110 3.29 -21.32 4.94
C LEU A 110 2.52 -20.17 5.60
N LEU A 111 1.44 -20.46 6.34
CA LEU A 111 0.71 -19.45 7.10
C LEU A 111 1.60 -18.81 8.17
N ASP A 112 2.36 -19.61 8.90
CA ASP A 112 3.27 -19.11 9.94
C ASP A 112 4.45 -18.30 9.34
N GLU A 113 4.95 -18.67 8.17
CA GLU A 113 6.10 -17.98 7.53
C GLU A 113 5.71 -16.69 6.81
N ARG A 114 4.53 -16.63 6.20
CA ARG A 114 4.13 -15.54 5.28
C ARG A 114 3.06 -14.63 5.85
N PHE A 115 2.30 -15.12 6.83
CA PHE A 115 1.11 -14.47 7.36
C PHE A 115 1.12 -14.42 8.90
N ASP A 116 2.30 -14.38 9.51
CA ASP A 116 2.50 -14.18 10.94
C ASP A 116 1.82 -12.89 11.45
N TRP A 117 1.88 -11.82 10.66
CA TRP A 117 1.26 -10.52 10.91
C TRP A 117 -0.25 -10.59 11.17
N LEU A 118 -0.94 -11.66 10.77
CA LEU A 118 -2.35 -11.85 11.11
C LEU A 118 -2.58 -11.89 12.63
N ALA A 119 -1.58 -12.34 13.40
CA ALA A 119 -1.66 -12.40 14.86
C ALA A 119 -1.61 -11.01 15.52
N ASP A 120 -1.14 -9.97 14.81
CA ASP A 120 -1.11 -8.60 15.29
C ASP A 120 -2.47 -7.90 15.14
N LEU A 121 -3.43 -8.55 14.47
CA LEU A 121 -4.77 -8.05 14.23
C LEU A 121 -5.81 -8.73 15.14
N ASP A 122 -6.78 -7.96 15.64
CA ASP A 122 -7.92 -8.50 16.41
C ASP A 122 -8.97 -9.12 15.48
N LEU A 123 -8.63 -10.24 14.82
CA LEU A 123 -9.47 -10.90 13.80
C LEU A 123 -10.61 -11.75 14.39
N ASP A 124 -10.55 -12.07 15.68
CA ASP A 124 -11.62 -12.72 16.43
C ASP A 124 -12.53 -11.71 17.16
N GLY A 125 -12.16 -10.43 17.15
CA GLY A 125 -12.91 -9.35 17.77
C GLY A 125 -14.31 -9.18 17.19
N ALA A 126 -15.25 -8.71 18.01
CA ALA A 126 -16.64 -8.51 17.60
C ALA A 126 -16.79 -7.52 16.42
N GLU A 127 -15.83 -6.62 16.25
CA GLU A 127 -15.80 -5.59 15.21
C GLU A 127 -14.97 -5.98 13.99
N ALA A 128 -14.32 -7.14 13.99
CA ALA A 128 -13.40 -7.58 12.93
C ALA A 128 -14.10 -7.82 11.59
N ASP A 129 -15.37 -8.25 11.62
CA ASP A 129 -16.14 -8.61 10.44
C ASP A 129 -17.39 -7.71 10.30
N THR A 130 -17.18 -6.40 10.30
CA THR A 130 -18.25 -5.39 10.36
C THR A 130 -18.78 -5.00 8.98
N PHE A 131 -17.88 -4.89 8.00
CA PHE A 131 -18.20 -4.36 6.67
C PHE A 131 -18.06 -5.42 5.55
N TRP A 132 -18.96 -5.30 4.58
CA TRP A 132 -18.77 -5.80 3.21
C TRP A 132 -18.15 -4.71 2.35
N TRP A 133 -17.38 -5.15 1.35
CA TRP A 133 -17.02 -4.37 0.18
C TRP A 133 -17.73 -5.00 -1.02
N VAL A 134 -18.49 -4.22 -1.78
CA VAL A 134 -19.30 -4.71 -2.91
C VAL A 134 -19.13 -3.83 -4.13
N VAL A 135 -19.26 -4.39 -5.33
CA VAL A 135 -19.31 -3.59 -6.55
C VAL A 135 -20.72 -3.04 -6.78
N SER A 136 -20.83 -1.73 -6.98
CA SER A 136 -22.11 -1.07 -7.25
C SER A 136 -22.58 -1.28 -8.69
N ASP A 137 -23.83 -1.73 -8.90
CA ASP A 137 -24.43 -1.86 -10.24
C ASP A 137 -24.45 -0.54 -11.05
N ASN A 138 -24.62 0.62 -10.38
CA ASN A 138 -24.76 1.91 -11.08
C ASN A 138 -23.44 2.53 -11.56
N THR A 139 -22.34 2.27 -10.85
CA THR A 139 -21.06 2.98 -11.04
C THR A 139 -19.88 2.04 -11.27
N GLU A 140 -20.07 0.73 -11.08
CA GLU A 140 -19.03 -0.31 -11.10
C GLU A 140 -17.87 -0.04 -10.11
N GLU A 141 -18.07 0.88 -9.17
CA GLU A 141 -17.09 1.21 -8.13
C GLU A 141 -17.30 0.37 -6.86
N PRO A 142 -16.22 0.01 -6.15
CA PRO A 142 -16.31 -0.59 -4.82
C PRO A 142 -17.02 0.33 -3.82
N ARG A 143 -17.97 -0.23 -3.07
CA ARG A 143 -18.71 0.43 -1.99
C ARG A 143 -18.54 -0.37 -0.71
N ARG A 144 -18.42 0.34 0.42
CA ARG A 144 -18.42 -0.25 1.74
C ARG A 144 -19.82 -0.21 2.35
N ALA A 145 -20.31 -1.32 2.87
CA ALA A 145 -21.62 -1.43 3.48
C ALA A 145 -21.57 -2.28 4.76
N LEU A 146 -22.40 -1.96 5.76
CA LEU A 146 -22.50 -2.79 6.96
C LEU A 146 -23.04 -4.17 6.58
N ARG A 147 -22.41 -5.24 7.10
CA ARG A 147 -22.87 -6.62 6.87
C ARG A 147 -24.28 -6.87 7.36
N SER A 148 -24.69 -6.18 8.43
CA SER A 148 -26.04 -6.25 8.98
C SER A 148 -27.11 -5.62 8.09
N LEU A 149 -26.73 -4.79 7.11
CA LEU A 149 -27.64 -4.04 6.25
C LEU A 149 -27.68 -4.54 4.81
N LEU A 150 -26.71 -5.36 4.39
CA LEU A 150 -26.58 -5.80 3.01
C LEU A 150 -26.16 -7.28 2.93
N ASP A 151 -26.96 -8.08 2.23
CA ASP A 151 -26.51 -9.35 1.65
C ASP A 151 -25.81 -9.03 0.32
N PRO A 152 -24.51 -9.36 0.16
CA PRO A 152 -23.75 -8.99 -1.02
C PRO A 152 -24.21 -9.72 -2.29
N GLN A 153 -25.00 -10.81 -2.20
CA GLN A 153 -25.47 -11.59 -3.35
C GLN A 153 -24.36 -11.93 -4.36
N HIS A 154 -23.20 -12.37 -3.85
CA HIS A 154 -22.00 -12.70 -4.64
C HIS A 154 -21.32 -11.52 -5.37
N ARG A 155 -21.61 -10.29 -4.98
CA ARG A 155 -20.94 -9.07 -5.47
C ARG A 155 -19.86 -8.56 -4.54
N ASP A 156 -19.47 -9.36 -3.56
CA ASP A 156 -18.40 -9.03 -2.64
C ASP A 156 -17.06 -8.92 -3.37
N VAL A 157 -16.30 -7.90 -3.02
CA VAL A 157 -14.91 -7.73 -3.42
C VAL A 157 -14.06 -8.56 -2.47
N ALA A 158 -13.18 -9.40 -3.01
CA ALA A 158 -12.31 -10.30 -2.25
C ALA A 158 -11.14 -9.56 -1.56
N ILE A 159 -11.45 -8.61 -0.68
CA ILE A 159 -10.50 -7.84 0.13
C ILE A 159 -10.43 -8.32 1.58
N ASP A 160 -11.25 -9.29 1.96
CA ASP A 160 -11.32 -9.91 3.29
C ASP A 160 -10.25 -11.00 3.51
N THR A 161 -9.09 -10.88 2.84
CA THR A 161 -7.99 -11.85 2.85
C THR A 161 -7.52 -12.20 4.27
N ALA A 162 -7.35 -11.20 5.14
CA ALA A 162 -6.94 -11.41 6.52
C ALA A 162 -7.91 -12.33 7.29
N LEU A 163 -9.22 -12.06 7.21
CA LEU A 163 -10.25 -12.89 7.83
C LEU A 163 -10.29 -14.30 7.24
N ARG A 164 -10.17 -14.43 5.92
CA ARG A 164 -10.19 -15.73 5.23
C ARG A 164 -9.01 -16.61 5.65
N LEU A 165 -7.80 -16.06 5.69
CA LEU A 165 -6.59 -16.78 6.09
C LEU A 165 -6.60 -17.11 7.59
N TRP A 166 -7.11 -16.20 8.43
CA TRP A 166 -7.27 -16.46 9.86
C TRP A 166 -8.23 -17.62 10.14
N ARG A 167 -9.38 -17.63 9.47
CA ARG A 167 -10.37 -18.72 9.55
C ARG A 167 -9.82 -20.03 8.98
N LEU A 168 -9.02 -19.97 7.92
CA LEU A 168 -8.30 -21.14 7.40
C LEU A 168 -7.34 -21.68 8.46
N ARG A 169 -6.51 -20.82 9.07
CA ARG A 169 -5.56 -21.20 10.12
C ARG A 169 -6.26 -21.93 11.27
N ALA A 170 -7.35 -21.37 11.78
CA ALA A 170 -8.13 -21.96 12.87
C ALA A 170 -8.67 -23.35 12.51
N ASP A 171 -9.30 -23.50 11.35
CA ASP A 171 -9.86 -24.78 10.90
C ASP A 171 -8.78 -25.82 10.58
N LEU A 172 -7.58 -25.37 10.20
CA LEU A 172 -6.47 -26.27 9.95
C LEU A 172 -5.94 -26.88 11.25
N VAL A 173 -6.03 -26.25 12.43
CA VAL A 173 -5.33 -26.70 13.66
C VAL A 173 -5.63 -28.15 14.07
N SER A 174 -6.88 -28.61 13.92
CA SER A 174 -7.29 -29.96 14.34
C SER A 174 -7.07 -31.05 13.30
N GLU A 175 -6.67 -30.69 12.08
CA GLU A 175 -6.51 -31.62 10.97
C GLU A 175 -5.23 -32.48 11.08
N ASP A 176 -5.22 -33.66 10.49
CA ASP A 176 -3.98 -34.44 10.40
C ASP A 176 -3.02 -33.75 9.42
N GLY A 177 -1.77 -33.53 9.85
CA GLY A 177 -0.76 -32.79 9.09
C GLY A 177 -0.39 -33.41 7.74
N ASN A 178 -0.57 -34.72 7.55
CA ASN A 178 -0.31 -35.41 6.28
C ASN A 178 -1.52 -35.41 5.36
N THR A 179 -2.66 -34.85 5.79
CA THR A 179 -3.86 -34.75 4.96
C THR A 179 -3.56 -33.84 3.76
N PRO A 180 -3.76 -34.31 2.51
CA PRO A 180 -3.65 -33.44 1.33
C PRO A 180 -4.73 -32.34 1.36
N ILE A 181 -4.36 -31.12 0.96
CA ILE A 181 -5.22 -29.93 1.06
C ILE A 181 -6.51 -30.08 0.23
N HIS A 182 -6.48 -30.84 -0.88
CA HIS A 182 -7.70 -31.11 -1.66
C HIS A 182 -8.76 -31.87 -0.85
N ARG A 183 -8.37 -32.76 0.08
CA ARG A 183 -9.32 -33.47 0.95
C ARG A 183 -9.95 -32.49 1.93
N PHE A 184 -9.13 -31.66 2.57
CA PHE A 184 -9.59 -30.59 3.44
C PHE A 184 -10.58 -29.64 2.72
N LEU A 185 -10.26 -29.24 1.47
CA LEU A 185 -11.11 -28.36 0.67
C LEU A 185 -12.38 -29.03 0.15
N THR A 186 -12.39 -30.35 -0.02
CA THR A 186 -13.61 -31.10 -0.36
C THR A 186 -14.63 -31.01 0.77
N ASP A 187 -14.18 -31.12 2.02
CA ASP A 187 -15.05 -31.01 3.19
C ASP A 187 -15.36 -29.55 3.55
N ARG A 188 -14.46 -28.62 3.23
CA ARG A 188 -14.57 -27.19 3.58
C ARG A 188 -14.30 -26.27 2.37
N PRO A 189 -15.16 -26.27 1.34
CA PRO A 189 -14.92 -25.52 0.09
C PRO A 189 -14.82 -24.00 0.27
N ARG A 190 -15.35 -23.46 1.36
CA ARG A 190 -15.26 -22.02 1.73
C ARG A 190 -13.82 -21.50 1.82
N HIS A 191 -12.85 -22.39 2.06
CA HIS A 191 -11.45 -22.05 2.24
C HIS A 191 -10.65 -22.00 0.94
N ARG A 192 -11.25 -22.33 -0.21
CA ARG A 192 -10.54 -22.40 -1.50
C ARG A 192 -9.76 -21.12 -1.81
N LEU A 193 -10.41 -19.96 -1.69
CA LEU A 193 -9.77 -18.66 -1.96
C LEU A 193 -8.62 -18.34 -0.98
N ALA A 194 -8.74 -18.75 0.28
CA ALA A 194 -7.68 -18.57 1.26
C ALA A 194 -6.44 -19.41 0.91
N VAL A 195 -6.64 -20.67 0.48
CA VAL A 195 -5.55 -21.56 0.06
C VAL A 195 -4.90 -21.08 -1.25
N GLU A 196 -5.69 -20.63 -2.22
CA GLU A 196 -5.15 -20.03 -3.46
C GLU A 196 -4.31 -18.78 -3.13
N ARG A 197 -4.78 -17.92 -2.23
CA ARG A 197 -4.05 -16.72 -1.81
C ARG A 197 -2.78 -17.04 -1.02
N LEU A 198 -2.82 -18.04 -0.14
CA LEU A 198 -1.64 -18.57 0.58
C LEU A 198 -0.52 -18.99 -0.40
N HIS A 199 -0.89 -19.56 -1.54
CA HIS A 199 0.05 -19.95 -2.59
C HIS A 199 0.57 -18.74 -3.36
N ALA A 200 -0.35 -17.87 -3.81
CA ALA A 200 -0.05 -16.69 -4.63
C ALA A 200 0.87 -15.68 -3.95
N SER A 201 0.70 -15.51 -2.64
CA SER A 201 1.38 -14.45 -1.89
C SER A 201 2.68 -14.95 -1.29
N ASP A 202 3.75 -14.91 -2.07
CA ASP A 202 5.09 -15.36 -1.67
C ASP A 202 6.10 -14.20 -1.51
N ARG A 203 5.63 -12.96 -1.63
CA ARG A 203 6.47 -11.74 -1.57
C ARG A 203 6.21 -10.94 -0.29
N ARG A 204 7.26 -10.28 0.20
CA ARG A 204 7.24 -9.47 1.43
C ARG A 204 6.13 -8.40 1.44
N TYR A 205 5.89 -7.76 0.29
CA TYR A 205 4.89 -6.70 0.08
C TYR A 205 3.70 -7.16 -0.78
N GLY A 206 3.41 -8.47 -0.81
CA GLY A 206 2.33 -9.05 -1.64
C GLY A 206 0.92 -8.86 -1.07
N GLU A 207 0.79 -8.43 0.19
CA GLU A 207 -0.50 -8.19 0.85
C GLU A 207 -0.56 -6.82 1.52
N PRO A 208 -1.71 -6.15 1.44
CA PRO A 208 -2.12 -5.19 2.46
C PRO A 208 -2.25 -5.92 3.80
N ARG A 209 -1.37 -5.60 4.75
CA ARG A 209 -1.36 -6.21 6.09
C ARG A 209 -2.32 -5.49 7.03
N ASP A 210 -3.61 -5.57 6.74
CA ASP A 210 -4.69 -4.94 7.52
C ASP A 210 -6.00 -5.73 7.38
N ASN A 211 -6.98 -5.44 8.24
CA ASN A 211 -8.32 -5.98 8.15
C ASN A 211 -9.29 -4.95 7.55
N ALA A 212 -9.44 -4.98 6.22
CA ALA A 212 -10.32 -4.07 5.49
C ALA A 212 -11.82 -4.19 5.89
N CYS A 213 -12.21 -5.25 6.61
CA CYS A 213 -13.58 -5.49 7.07
C CYS A 213 -13.84 -4.97 8.50
N ALA A 214 -12.81 -4.55 9.23
CA ALA A 214 -12.95 -4.08 10.60
C ALA A 214 -13.73 -2.76 10.70
N ALA A 215 -14.43 -2.54 11.82
CA ALA A 215 -15.18 -1.31 12.07
C ALA A 215 -14.28 -0.06 12.02
N GLY A 216 -13.09 -0.16 12.60
CA GLY A 216 -12.10 0.92 12.66
C GLY A 216 -11.26 1.11 11.39
N TYR A 217 -11.41 0.24 10.38
CA TYR A 217 -10.62 0.36 9.16
C TYR A 217 -10.96 1.63 8.39
N LEU A 218 -9.91 2.36 8.00
CA LEU A 218 -10.03 3.57 7.18
C LEU A 218 -9.76 3.20 5.72
N PRO A 219 -10.78 3.25 4.83
CA PRO A 219 -10.64 2.98 3.39
C PRO A 219 -9.45 3.67 2.74
N LEU A 220 -9.16 4.89 3.21
CA LEU A 220 -8.11 5.74 2.68
C LEU A 220 -6.71 5.12 2.80
N GLN A 221 -6.48 4.18 3.74
CA GLN A 221 -5.19 3.50 3.93
C GLN A 221 -4.76 2.76 2.66
N ILE A 222 -5.62 1.89 2.12
CA ILE A 222 -5.31 1.16 0.87
C ILE A 222 -5.53 2.00 -0.39
N GLN A 223 -6.48 2.94 -0.36
CA GLN A 223 -6.75 3.78 -1.52
C GLN A 223 -5.53 4.62 -1.90
N ARG A 224 -4.72 5.09 -0.95
CA ARG A 224 -3.49 5.84 -1.29
C ARG A 224 -2.53 5.01 -2.14
N PHE A 225 -2.35 3.74 -1.85
CA PHE A 225 -1.54 2.85 -2.68
C PHE A 225 -2.08 2.80 -4.11
N GLN A 226 -3.39 2.57 -4.27
CA GLN A 226 -4.02 2.57 -5.60
C GLN A 226 -3.87 3.91 -6.33
N LEU A 227 -4.06 5.02 -5.63
CA LEU A 227 -4.01 6.35 -6.24
C LEU A 227 -2.57 6.77 -6.59
N ALA A 228 -1.58 6.33 -5.79
CA ALA A 228 -0.16 6.50 -6.09
C ALA A 228 0.21 5.78 -7.40
N MET A 229 -0.32 4.57 -7.61
CA MET A 229 -0.15 3.84 -8.88
C MET A 229 -0.78 4.56 -10.07
N TYR A 230 -1.80 5.39 -9.86
CA TYR A 230 -2.41 6.20 -10.91
C TYR A 230 -1.68 7.53 -11.18
N GLY A 231 -0.59 7.82 -10.48
CA GLY A 231 0.14 9.08 -10.63
C GLY A 231 -0.68 10.30 -10.18
N MET A 232 -1.60 10.10 -9.23
CA MET A 232 -2.36 11.20 -8.65
C MET A 232 -1.51 11.95 -7.60
N ASP A 233 -1.81 13.22 -7.38
CA ASP A 233 -1.15 14.10 -6.44
C ASP A 233 -2.16 14.72 -5.45
N ASN A 234 -1.67 15.26 -4.35
CA ASN A 234 -2.45 16.01 -3.35
C ASN A 234 -3.70 15.28 -2.85
N TYR A 235 -3.52 14.11 -2.26
CA TYR A 235 -4.56 13.33 -1.59
C TYR A 235 -5.04 14.04 -0.32
N LYS A 236 -5.95 15.00 -0.46
CA LYS A 236 -6.53 15.71 0.68
C LYS A 236 -7.92 15.17 0.98
N PRO A 237 -8.11 14.34 2.01
CA PRO A 237 -9.44 13.88 2.38
C PRO A 237 -10.25 15.09 2.84
N LYS A 238 -11.50 15.22 2.39
CA LYS A 238 -12.46 16.13 3.05
C LYS A 238 -13.35 15.41 4.06
N SER A 239 -13.40 14.08 3.97
CA SER A 239 -14.00 13.21 4.97
C SER A 239 -13.36 11.83 4.89
N THR A 240 -13.79 10.92 5.75
CA THR A 240 -13.44 9.50 5.73
C THR A 240 -13.80 8.79 4.42
N ASP A 241 -14.75 9.35 3.66
CA ASP A 241 -15.34 8.70 2.48
C ASP A 241 -15.19 9.55 1.19
N TRP A 242 -14.54 10.72 1.27
CA TRP A 242 -14.36 11.60 0.12
C TRP A 242 -12.95 12.19 0.07
N LEU A 243 -12.31 12.01 -1.08
CA LEU A 243 -10.96 12.48 -1.35
C LEU A 243 -10.96 13.37 -2.59
N ARG A 244 -10.23 14.50 -2.53
CA ARG A 244 -9.85 15.26 -3.72
C ARG A 244 -8.43 14.90 -4.12
N VAL A 245 -8.24 14.70 -5.41
CA VAL A 245 -6.93 14.46 -6.02
C VAL A 245 -6.67 15.49 -7.12
N THR A 246 -5.40 15.67 -7.46
CA THR A 246 -4.93 16.45 -8.61
C THR A 246 -4.17 15.50 -9.53
N LEU A 247 -4.37 15.58 -10.83
CA LEU A 247 -3.61 14.78 -11.79
C LEU A 247 -2.62 15.69 -12.51
N PHE A 248 -1.44 15.15 -12.81
CA PHE A 248 -0.41 15.81 -13.63
C PHE A 248 -0.02 17.18 -13.09
N GLN A 249 0.16 17.31 -11.78
CA GLN A 249 0.48 18.61 -11.20
C GLN A 249 1.89 19.05 -11.63
N GLY A 250 1.98 20.15 -12.36
CA GLY A 250 3.26 20.68 -12.85
C GLY A 250 3.69 20.12 -14.20
N ALA A 251 3.01 19.07 -14.69
CA ALA A 251 3.32 18.47 -15.98
C ALA A 251 3.20 19.51 -17.12
N PRO A 252 4.05 19.41 -18.16
CA PRO A 252 4.02 20.30 -19.31
C PRO A 252 2.69 20.15 -20.05
N ARG A 253 2.18 21.26 -20.60
CA ARG A 253 1.05 21.23 -21.53
C ARG A 253 1.54 20.79 -22.90
N LEU A 254 0.59 20.44 -23.77
CA LEU A 254 0.89 20.06 -25.16
C LEU A 254 1.73 21.13 -25.87
N ASP A 255 1.42 22.41 -25.67
CA ASP A 255 2.16 23.53 -26.27
C ASP A 255 3.54 23.77 -25.64
N ASP A 256 3.78 23.23 -24.44
CA ASP A 256 5.08 23.30 -23.76
C ASP A 256 6.01 22.17 -24.23
N LEU A 257 5.49 21.15 -24.94
CA LEU A 257 6.28 20.02 -25.41
C LEU A 257 7.32 20.43 -26.46
N GLY A 258 8.55 20.00 -26.24
CA GLY A 258 9.68 20.26 -27.14
C GLY A 258 10.93 19.51 -26.69
N PRO A 259 12.04 19.66 -27.44
CA PRO A 259 13.29 18.95 -27.15
C PRO A 259 13.87 19.23 -25.74
N ASP A 260 13.50 20.35 -25.13
CA ASP A 260 14.01 20.81 -23.84
C ASP A 260 13.10 20.41 -22.66
N VAL A 261 11.97 19.73 -22.91
CA VAL A 261 11.08 19.26 -21.86
C VAL A 261 11.71 18.08 -21.13
N THR A 262 11.64 18.14 -19.81
CA THR A 262 12.05 17.06 -18.91
C THR A 262 10.83 16.50 -18.17
N ASP A 263 10.98 15.30 -17.62
CA ASP A 263 10.04 14.68 -16.69
C ASP A 263 10.14 15.25 -15.26
N ASP A 264 10.97 16.27 -15.05
CA ASP A 264 11.25 16.90 -13.75
C ASP A 264 10.15 17.90 -13.31
N TRP A 265 8.89 17.48 -13.36
CA TRP A 265 7.73 18.32 -13.05
C TRP A 265 7.10 18.04 -11.66
N VAL A 266 7.55 17.00 -10.97
CA VAL A 266 7.05 16.58 -9.64
C VAL A 266 7.33 17.64 -8.57
N LEU A 267 6.44 17.80 -7.56
CA LEU A 267 6.58 18.80 -6.49
C LEU A 267 6.81 20.24 -7.02
N PRO A 268 5.95 20.76 -7.91
CA PRO A 268 6.14 22.08 -8.49
C PRO A 268 6.01 23.19 -7.44
N PRO A 269 6.61 24.37 -7.67
CA PRO A 269 6.40 25.52 -6.81
C PRO A 269 4.93 25.94 -6.81
N ARG A 270 4.46 26.50 -5.70
CA ARG A 270 3.10 27.04 -5.62
C ARG A 270 2.95 28.22 -6.59
N PRO A 271 1.86 28.30 -7.38
CA PRO A 271 1.62 29.41 -8.30
C PRO A 271 1.78 30.77 -7.60
N GLY A 272 2.59 31.66 -8.19
CA GLY A 272 2.87 32.99 -7.65
C GLY A 272 4.02 33.05 -6.63
N SER A 273 4.68 31.92 -6.32
CA SER A 273 5.95 31.94 -5.57
C SER A 273 7.08 32.44 -6.47
N PRO A 274 8.06 33.21 -5.94
CA PRO A 274 9.28 33.49 -6.70
C PRO A 274 9.99 32.17 -7.06
N ALA A 275 10.54 32.11 -8.27
CA ALA A 275 11.27 30.96 -8.79
C ALA A 275 12.50 30.61 -7.92
#